data_AF-A0A0B7ANM5-F1
#
_entry.id   AF-A0A0B7ANM5-F1
#
_cell.length_a   1.000
_cell.length_b   1.000
_cell.length_c   1.000
_cell.angle_alpha   90.00
_cell.angle_beta   90.00
_cell.angle_gamma   90.00
#
_symmetry.space_group_name_H-M   'P 1'
#
loop_
_entity.id
_entity.type
_entity.pdbx_description
1 polymer ?
#
loop_
_entity_poly.entity_id
_entity_poly.type
_entity_poly.pdbx_seq_one_letter_code
_entity_poly.pdbx_strand_id
1 'polypeptide(L)'
;KMIGLHNWIQFYLQEKAGNINYHGYFRRDTIRDDDIVRLLAVQFTWKSIKCKPLCSVFIGASPEFEVAAYTICLLLDKDGKVDVKLGEYEIEIIVHRFHHQCKLGTAYIAAARMDQYANKNKKK
;
A
#
# COMPACT_ATOMS: atom_id res chain seq x y z
N LYS A 1 16.52 -3.02 1.03
CA LYS A 1 15.37 -2.15 1.40
C LYS A 1 14.10 -2.94 1.19
N MET A 2 13.31 -3.21 2.24
CA MET A 2 12.06 -3.96 2.10
C MET A 2 11.03 -3.10 1.34
N ILE A 3 10.41 -3.68 0.32
CA ILE A 3 9.42 -3.00 -0.55
C ILE A 3 7.99 -3.42 -0.21
N GLY A 4 7.79 -4.58 0.45
CA GLY A 4 6.47 -5.13 0.78
C GLY A 4 6.01 -4.87 2.21
N LEU A 5 4.85 -5.46 2.55
CA LEU A 5 4.06 -5.30 3.79
C LEU A 5 2.99 -4.19 3.71
N HIS A 6 2.03 -4.38 2.81
CA HIS A 6 0.92 -3.45 2.57
C HIS A 6 -0.44 -3.95 3.12
N ASN A 7 -0.56 -5.25 3.40
CA ASN A 7 -1.76 -5.83 3.98
C ASN A 7 -1.85 -5.51 5.48
N TRP A 8 -2.97 -4.92 5.91
CA TRP A 8 -3.12 -4.43 7.29
C TRP A 8 -3.19 -5.55 8.33
N ILE A 9 -3.73 -6.73 7.98
CA ILE A 9 -3.78 -7.89 8.88
C ILE A 9 -2.35 -8.38 9.14
N GLN A 10 -1.56 -8.54 8.09
CA GLN A 10 -0.16 -8.95 8.23
C GLN A 10 0.64 -7.90 8.99
N PHE A 11 0.38 -6.60 8.76
CA PHE A 11 0.98 -5.54 9.56
C PHE A 11 0.67 -5.71 11.05
N TYR A 12 -0.62 -5.86 11.40
CA TYR A 12 -1.07 -6.08 12.77
C TYR A 12 -0.42 -7.31 13.42
N LEU A 13 -0.37 -8.44 12.71
CA LEU A 13 0.24 -9.66 13.23
C LEU A 13 1.76 -9.50 13.49
N GLN A 14 2.45 -8.79 12.60
CA GLN A 14 3.88 -8.54 12.73
C GLN A 14 4.20 -7.52 13.84
N GLU A 15 3.34 -6.52 14.04
CA GLU A 15 3.42 -5.59 15.17
C GLU A 15 3.16 -6.31 16.49
N LYS A 16 2.11 -7.12 16.57
CA LYS A 16 1.80 -7.94 17.74
C LYS A 16 2.92 -8.92 18.11
N ALA A 17 3.64 -9.43 17.11
CA ALA A 17 4.80 -10.30 17.30
C ALA A 17 6.08 -9.54 17.69
N GLY A 18 6.04 -8.22 17.85
CA GLY A 18 7.21 -7.39 18.17
C GLY A 18 8.20 -7.19 17.02
N ASN A 19 7.83 -7.60 15.80
CA ASN A 19 8.69 -7.45 14.62
C ASN A 19 8.58 -6.06 13.99
N ILE A 20 7.50 -5.32 14.23
CA ILE A 20 7.32 -3.94 13.75
C ILE A 20 7.44 -2.98 14.92
N ASN A 21 8.17 -1.89 14.70
CA ASN A 21 8.11 -0.70 15.53
C ASN A 21 7.59 0.46 14.67
N TYR A 22 6.43 0.99 15.04
CA TYR A 22 5.68 2.02 14.31
C TYR A 22 6.15 3.43 14.67
N HIS A 23 6.36 4.28 13.66
CA HIS A 23 6.90 5.64 13.83
C HIS A 23 5.88 6.74 13.49
N GLY A 24 4.73 6.41 12.93
CA GLY A 24 3.70 7.37 12.55
C GLY A 24 3.09 7.11 11.16
N TYR A 25 2.14 7.97 10.79
CA TYR A 25 1.44 7.89 9.52
C TYR A 25 1.25 9.26 8.88
N PHE A 26 0.99 9.24 7.58
CA PHE A 26 0.61 10.38 6.77
C PHE A 26 -0.73 10.06 6.10
N ARG A 27 -1.68 10.99 6.21
CA ARG A 27 -2.93 11.00 5.44
C ARG A 27 -2.75 11.97 4.27
N ARG A 28 -3.36 11.67 3.14
CA ARG A 28 -3.46 12.62 2.03
C ARG A 28 -4.68 13.50 2.24
N ASP A 29 -4.50 14.83 2.15
CA ASP A 29 -5.54 15.85 2.35
C ASP A 29 -6.66 15.84 1.28
N THR A 30 -6.64 14.89 0.35
CA THR A 30 -7.67 14.75 -0.69
C THR A 30 -8.94 14.04 -0.19
N ILE A 31 -8.90 13.43 1.00
CA ILE A 31 -10.05 12.75 1.60
C ILE A 31 -10.68 13.71 2.59
N ARG A 32 -11.66 14.50 2.14
CA ARG A 32 -12.27 15.58 2.93
C ARG A 32 -13.47 15.12 3.77
N ASP A 33 -14.15 14.04 3.39
CA ASP A 33 -15.47 13.70 3.93
C ASP A 33 -15.56 12.31 4.58
N ASP A 34 -14.47 11.53 4.63
CA ASP A 34 -14.49 10.22 5.30
C ASP A 34 -14.22 10.39 6.82
N ASP A 35 -15.24 10.10 7.62
CA ASP A 35 -15.18 9.99 9.09
C ASP A 35 -14.16 8.92 9.53
N ILE A 36 -13.91 7.93 8.66
CA ILE A 36 -13.02 6.79 8.93
C ILE A 36 -11.92 6.74 7.86
N VAL A 37 -10.67 6.97 8.27
CA VAL A 37 -9.54 6.91 7.34
C VAL A 37 -9.20 5.46 7.00
N ARG A 38 -9.43 5.06 5.76
CA ARG A 38 -9.17 3.68 5.29
C ARG A 38 -7.84 3.50 4.59
N LEU A 39 -7.20 4.57 4.10
CA LEU A 39 -5.91 4.48 3.41
C LEU A 39 -4.86 5.35 4.10
N LEU A 40 -3.84 4.71 4.68
CA LEU A 40 -2.76 5.38 5.38
C LEU A 40 -1.43 5.13 4.70
N ALA A 41 -0.52 6.12 4.73
CA ALA A 41 0.88 5.88 4.45
C ALA A 41 1.66 5.84 5.77
N VAL A 42 2.07 4.65 6.20
CA VAL A 42 2.74 4.40 7.48
C VAL A 42 4.26 4.39 7.34
N GLN A 43 4.94 4.82 8.41
CA GLN A 43 6.37 4.72 8.57
C GLN A 43 6.68 3.78 9.74
N PHE A 44 7.54 2.78 9.52
CA PHE A 44 7.88 1.79 10.53
C PHE A 44 9.27 1.17 10.28
N THR A 45 9.80 0.49 11.28
CA THR A 45 10.97 -0.39 11.18
C THR A 45 10.52 -1.83 11.36
N TRP A 46 11.00 -2.74 10.52
CA TRP A 46 10.74 -4.18 10.65
C TRP A 46 12.01 -4.92 11.01
N LYS A 47 12.04 -5.63 12.14
CA LYS A 47 13.22 -6.34 12.68
C LYS A 47 14.47 -5.46 12.67
N SER A 48 14.34 -4.23 13.17
CA SER A 48 15.39 -3.19 13.19
C SER A 48 15.87 -2.68 11.82
N ILE A 49 15.26 -3.13 10.72
CA ILE A 49 15.53 -2.63 9.37
C ILE A 49 14.55 -1.49 9.07
N LYS A 50 15.08 -0.32 8.71
CA LYS A 50 14.25 0.81 8.29
C LYS A 50 13.56 0.50 6.96
N CYS A 51 12.23 0.49 6.99
CA CYS A 51 11.41 0.26 5.80
C CYS A 51 11.34 1.51 4.92
N LYS A 52 10.65 1.40 3.78
CA LYS A 52 10.35 2.56 2.94
C LYS A 52 9.73 3.69 3.80
N PRO A 53 10.08 4.96 3.52
CA PRO A 53 9.61 6.08 4.32
C PRO A 53 8.08 6.21 4.34
N LEU A 54 7.40 5.71 3.31
CA LEU A 54 5.94 5.68 3.18
C LEU A 54 5.54 4.31 2.62
N CYS A 55 4.90 3.48 3.44
CA CYS A 55 4.25 2.24 3.02
C CYS A 55 2.73 2.46 3.07
N SER A 56 2.02 2.28 1.97
CA SER A 56 0.56 2.44 1.97
C SER A 56 -0.13 1.18 2.49
N VAL A 57 -1.09 1.34 3.39
CA VAL A 57 -1.87 0.26 3.98
C VAL A 57 -3.35 0.62 3.90
N PHE A 58 -4.16 -0.29 3.36
CA PHE A 58 -5.61 -0.13 3.26
C PHE A 58 -6.29 -0.84 4.45
N ILE A 59 -6.68 -0.05 5.45
CA ILE A 59 -7.15 -0.49 6.76
C ILE A 59 -8.63 -0.89 6.69
N GLY A 60 -8.96 -2.02 7.34
CA GLY A 60 -10.33 -2.50 7.48
C GLY A 60 -10.90 -3.14 6.21
N ALA A 61 -10.12 -3.22 5.14
CA ALA A 61 -10.49 -3.98 3.96
C ALA A 61 -10.35 -5.48 4.20
N SER A 62 -11.21 -6.27 3.58
CA SER A 62 -11.11 -7.70 3.72
C SER A 62 -10.01 -8.28 2.81
N PRO A 63 -9.36 -9.41 3.18
CA PRO A 63 -8.35 -10.03 2.32
C PRO A 63 -8.87 -10.36 0.93
N GLU A 64 -10.13 -10.78 0.82
CA GLU A 64 -10.77 -11.07 -0.45
C GLU A 64 -10.91 -9.83 -1.34
N PHE A 65 -11.12 -8.64 -0.77
CA PHE A 65 -11.15 -7.39 -1.53
C PHE A 65 -9.80 -7.11 -2.21
N GLU A 66 -8.69 -7.19 -1.45
CA GLU A 66 -7.36 -6.93 -2.00
C GLU A 66 -6.97 -7.99 -3.05
N VAL A 67 -7.21 -9.28 -2.75
CA VAL A 67 -6.91 -10.39 -3.67
C VAL A 67 -7.73 -10.29 -4.95
N ALA A 68 -9.02 -9.94 -4.86
CA ALA A 68 -9.87 -9.76 -6.03
C ALA A 68 -9.36 -8.61 -6.91
N ALA A 69 -9.02 -7.46 -6.32
CA ALA A 69 -8.50 -6.31 -7.05
C ALA A 69 -7.19 -6.66 -7.80
N TYR A 70 -6.25 -7.34 -7.14
CA TYR A 70 -4.99 -7.75 -7.76
C TYR A 70 -5.19 -8.78 -8.88
N THR A 71 -6.12 -9.71 -8.69
CA THR A 71 -6.46 -10.74 -9.67
C THR A 71 -7.09 -10.13 -10.92
N ILE A 72 -8.02 -9.17 -10.75
CA ILE A 72 -8.62 -8.44 -11.88
C ILE A 72 -7.52 -7.71 -12.68
N CYS A 73 -6.62 -6.99 -12.02
CA CYS A 73 -5.51 -6.32 -12.69
C CYS A 73 -4.62 -7.32 -13.47
N LEU A 74 -4.30 -8.47 -12.88
CA LEU A 74 -3.52 -9.51 -13.55
C LEU A 74 -4.25 -10.07 -14.79
N LEU A 75 -5.55 -10.35 -14.68
CA LEU A 75 -6.36 -10.88 -15.79
C LEU A 75 -6.55 -9.86 -16.93
N LEU A 76 -6.50 -8.57 -16.61
CA LEU A 76 -6.51 -7.47 -17.58
C LEU A 76 -5.12 -7.18 -18.18
N ASP A 77 -4.16 -8.11 -18.01
CA ASP A 77 -2.79 -8.01 -18.51
C ASP A 77 -2.04 -6.75 -18.03
N LYS A 78 -2.39 -6.24 -16.84
CA LYS A 78 -1.71 -5.08 -16.24
C LYS A 78 -0.45 -5.53 -15.51
N ASP A 79 0.65 -4.87 -15.83
CA ASP A 79 1.95 -5.02 -15.17
C ASP A 79 2.54 -3.64 -14.92
N GLY A 80 2.48 -3.20 -13.67
CA GLY A 80 2.81 -1.85 -13.24
C GLY A 80 1.64 -1.19 -12.50
N LYS A 81 1.55 0.13 -12.64
CA LYS A 81 0.57 0.97 -11.94
C LYS A 81 -0.75 1.04 -12.70
N VAL A 82 -1.86 0.92 -11.98
CA VAL A 82 -3.21 1.13 -12.49
C VAL A 82 -3.90 2.16 -11.60
N ASP A 83 -4.28 3.30 -12.17
CA ASP A 83 -5.04 4.32 -11.45
C ASP A 83 -6.50 3.88 -11.32
N VAL A 84 -7.00 3.89 -10.09
CA VAL A 84 -8.38 3.50 -9.76
C VAL A 84 -8.97 4.52 -8.79
N LYS A 85 -10.22 4.91 -9.04
CA LYS A 85 -11.03 5.67 -8.09
C LYS A 85 -11.90 4.70 -7.30
N LEU A 86 -11.63 4.56 -6.01
CA LEU A 86 -12.38 3.70 -5.10
C LEU A 86 -13.16 4.58 -4.12
N GLY A 87 -14.43 4.84 -4.42
CA GLY A 87 -15.22 5.82 -3.70
C GLY A 87 -14.56 7.21 -3.79
N GLU A 88 -14.14 7.75 -2.65
CA GLU A 88 -13.44 9.03 -2.54
C GLU A 88 -11.91 8.91 -2.67
N TYR A 89 -11.38 7.68 -2.63
CA TYR A 89 -9.95 7.43 -2.65
C TYR A 89 -9.44 7.34 -4.09
N GLU A 90 -8.53 8.22 -4.46
CA GLU A 90 -7.67 8.03 -5.63
C GLU A 90 -6.50 7.12 -5.25
N ILE A 91 -6.49 5.91 -5.80
CA ILE A 91 -5.49 4.89 -5.50
C ILE A 91 -4.75 4.45 -6.76
N GLU A 92 -3.52 4.00 -6.55
CA GLU A 92 -2.75 3.24 -7.52
C GLU A 92 -2.78 1.78 -7.06
N ILE A 93 -3.23 0.87 -7.92
CA ILE A 93 -3.02 -0.57 -7.74
C ILE A 93 -1.74 -0.92 -8.49
N ILE A 94 -0.74 -1.41 -7.77
CA ILE A 94 0.53 -1.85 -8.35
C ILE A 94 0.50 -3.37 -8.40
N VAL A 95 0.66 -3.94 -9.59
CA VAL A 95 0.79 -5.38 -9.79
C VAL A 95 2.04 -5.66 -10.59
N HIS A 96 2.87 -6.58 -10.10
CA HIS A 96 4.02 -7.11 -10.82
C HIS A 96 3.79 -8.59 -11.10
N ARG A 97 4.04 -9.02 -12.33
CA ARG A 97 4.02 -10.44 -12.72
C ARG A 97 5.41 -11.05 -12.65
N PHE A 98 5.47 -12.35 -12.36
CA PHE A 98 6.70 -13.11 -12.58
C PHE A 98 6.93 -13.27 -14.09
N HIS A 99 8.12 -12.92 -14.58
CA HIS A 99 8.43 -13.01 -16.00
C HIS A 99 8.26 -14.46 -16.50
N HIS A 100 7.59 -14.61 -17.66
CA HIS A 100 7.27 -15.88 -18.35
C HIS A 100 6.08 -16.71 -17.80
N GLN A 101 5.34 -16.23 -16.79
CA GLN A 101 4.12 -16.91 -16.32
C GLN A 101 3.03 -15.87 -15.97
N CYS A 102 1.76 -16.13 -16.32
CA CYS A 102 0.61 -15.33 -15.87
C CYS A 102 0.32 -15.58 -14.37
N LYS A 103 1.31 -15.28 -13.52
CA LYS A 103 1.25 -15.48 -12.07
C LYS A 103 1.47 -14.15 -11.35
N LEU A 104 0.66 -13.92 -10.33
CA LEU A 104 0.78 -12.75 -9.47
C LEU A 104 2.11 -12.79 -8.72
N GLY A 105 2.90 -11.73 -8.85
CA GLY A 105 4.10 -11.48 -8.07
C GLY A 105 3.79 -10.56 -6.89
N THR A 106 4.51 -9.44 -6.81
CA THR A 106 4.21 -8.42 -5.79
C THR A 106 3.01 -7.59 -6.24
N ALA A 107 2.00 -7.47 -5.39
CA ALA A 107 0.89 -6.57 -5.61
C ALA A 107 0.55 -5.80 -4.33
N TYR A 108 0.17 -4.53 -4.46
CA TYR A 108 -0.24 -3.69 -3.35
C TYR A 108 -1.06 -2.48 -3.81
N ILE A 109 -1.88 -1.95 -2.90
CA ILE A 109 -2.59 -0.68 -3.08
C ILE A 109 -1.73 0.44 -2.49
N ALA A 110 -1.56 1.51 -3.26
CA ALA A 110 -0.96 2.75 -2.82
C ALA A 110 -1.92 3.91 -2.98
N ALA A 111 -1.79 4.94 -2.14
CA ALA A 111 -2.43 6.21 -2.45
C ALA A 111 -1.78 6.79 -3.72
N ALA A 112 -2.60 7.31 -4.63
CA ALA A 112 -2.10 7.82 -5.90
C ALA A 112 -1.03 8.90 -5.65
N ARG A 113 -0.01 8.97 -6.52
CA ARG A 113 1.02 10.03 -6.54
C ARG A 113 1.78 10.22 -5.22
N MET A 114 1.86 9.18 -4.37
CA MET A 114 2.57 9.22 -3.09
C MET A 114 4.09 9.39 -3.24
N ASP A 115 4.66 8.90 -4.33
CA ASP A 115 6.07 9.11 -4.70
C ASP A 115 6.40 10.60 -4.90
N GLN A 116 5.53 11.35 -5.55
CA GLN A 116 5.66 12.80 -5.72
C GLN A 116 5.61 13.51 -4.36
N TYR A 117 4.71 13.09 -3.47
CA TYR A 117 4.58 13.64 -2.12
C TYR A 117 5.82 13.35 -1.26
N ALA A 118 6.30 12.10 -1.29
CA ALA A 118 7.52 11.68 -0.59
C ALA A 118 8.75 12.50 -1.01
N ASN A 119 8.88 12.80 -2.29
CA ASN A 119 9.99 13.59 -2.83
C ASN A 119 9.89 15.08 -2.45
N LYS A 120 8.68 15.62 -2.34
CA LYS A 120 8.45 17.00 -1.89
C LYS A 120 8.86 17.19 -0.42
N ASN A 121 8.55 16.24 0.46
CA ASN A 121 8.89 16.31 1.88
C ASN A 121 10.36 16.02 2.20
N LYS A 122 11.11 15.38 1.29
CA LYS A 122 12.57 15.21 1.44
C LYS A 122 13.39 16.46 1.10
N LYS A 123 12.79 17.42 0.37
CA LYS A 123 13.44 18.67 -0.05
C LYS A 123 13.18 19.83 0.93
N LYS A 124 12.41 19.59 1.98
CA LYS A 124 12.24 20.48 3.13
C LYS A 124 13.06 19.93 4.29
#